data_AF-A0A661WJZ7-F1
#
_entry.id   AF-A0A661WJZ7-F1
#
_cell.length_a   1.000
_cell.length_b   1.000
_cell.length_c   1.000
_cell.angle_alpha   90.00
_cell.angle_beta   90.00
_cell.angle_gamma   90.00
#
_symmetry.space_group_name_H-M   'P 1'
#
loop_
_entity.id
_entity.type
_entity.pdbx_description
1 polymer ?
#
loop_
_entity_poly.entity_id
_entity_poly.type
_entity_poly.pdbx_seq_one_letter_code
_entity_poly.pdbx_strand_id
1 'polypeptide(L)'
;MFLEPTPENLTLAVSITLSGLYTGLLYLTRKLWLRRLSKSPVVNAILLGSFNAAIIETLFLLVEKVFGASGVAAHPNLLIDLLITMPWYIGMVLIFVKVQNQERFPLGAVLLLGAVYEMGADGIVGGVIMPAIMGTPVNHIEFLILAPLTAFWQFIPVYSSMVLPPAWVLETAGPVERAGKKRWRRAFLPLLLLIPFSLYLILVMLAISSFGG
;
A
#
# COMPACT_ATOMS: atom_id res chain seq x y z
N MET A 1 -11.94 7.18 -16.16
CA MET A 1 -12.38 6.79 -14.81
C MET A 1 -13.00 7.96 -14.04
N PHE A 2 -12.38 9.16 -13.92
CA PHE A 2 -12.99 10.32 -13.21
C PHE A 2 -14.01 11.18 -13.98
N LEU A 3 -14.50 10.76 -15.15
CA LEU A 3 -15.37 11.63 -15.96
C LEU A 3 -16.84 11.59 -15.53
N GLU A 4 -17.23 10.58 -14.74
CA GLU A 4 -18.57 10.46 -14.19
C GLU A 4 -18.50 10.48 -12.65
N PRO A 5 -19.27 11.36 -11.98
CA PRO A 5 -19.27 11.49 -10.53
C PRO A 5 -20.09 10.36 -9.88
N THR A 6 -19.61 9.12 -10.02
CA THR A 6 -20.18 7.98 -9.29
C THR A 6 -19.70 8.00 -7.83
N PRO A 7 -20.45 7.39 -6.89
CA PRO A 7 -20.02 7.26 -5.49
C PRO A 7 -18.61 6.66 -5.34
N GLU A 8 -18.25 5.67 -6.16
CA GLU A 8 -16.95 4.99 -6.14
C GLU A 8 -15.84 5.93 -6.60
N ASN A 9 -16.05 6.66 -7.70
CA ASN A 9 -15.07 7.60 -8.23
C ASN A 9 -14.82 8.76 -7.25
N LEU A 10 -15.87 9.26 -6.59
CA LEU A 10 -15.75 10.27 -5.54
C LEU A 10 -15.02 9.72 -4.31
N THR A 11 -15.34 8.50 -3.89
CA THR A 11 -14.67 7.82 -2.79
C THR A 11 -13.17 7.69 -3.06
N LEU A 12 -12.78 7.22 -4.24
CA LEU A 12 -11.39 7.11 -4.65
C LEU A 12 -10.70 8.47 -4.68
N ALA A 13 -11.27 9.47 -5.36
CA ALA A 13 -10.69 10.82 -5.45
C ALA A 13 -10.44 11.43 -4.07
N VAL A 14 -11.43 11.36 -3.18
CA VAL A 14 -11.34 11.93 -1.82
C VAL A 14 -10.34 11.15 -0.99
N SER A 15 -10.39 9.81 -0.99
CA SER A 15 -9.49 8.98 -0.20
C SER A 15 -8.03 9.14 -0.62
N ILE A 16 -7.75 9.12 -1.93
CA ILE A 16 -6.42 9.36 -2.50
C ILE A 16 -5.89 10.74 -2.07
N THR A 17 -6.72 11.78 -2.16
CA THR A 17 -6.34 13.14 -1.76
C THR A 17 -6.04 13.23 -0.27
N LEU A 18 -6.91 12.66 0.57
CA LEU A 18 -6.74 12.64 2.02
C LEU A 18 -5.51 11.84 2.44
N SER A 19 -5.19 10.73 1.76
CA SER A 19 -3.95 9.96 1.98
C SER A 19 -2.71 10.80 1.71
N GLY A 20 -2.70 11.55 0.61
CA GLY A 20 -1.61 12.49 0.31
C GLY A 20 -1.47 13.60 1.35
N LEU A 21 -2.59 14.19 1.77
CA LEU A 21 -2.62 15.21 2.83
C LEU A 21 -2.13 14.65 4.17
N TYR A 22 -2.51 13.42 4.51
CA TYR A 22 -2.06 12.73 5.71
C TYR A 22 -0.53 12.54 5.71
N THR A 23 0.06 12.10 4.59
CA THR A 23 1.53 12.07 4.47
C THR A 23 2.16 13.44 4.60
N GLY A 24 1.53 14.48 4.04
CA GLY A 24 1.93 15.87 4.23
C GLY A 24 1.97 16.28 5.71
N LEU A 25 0.94 15.91 6.48
CA LEU A 25 0.88 16.14 7.93
C LEU A 25 1.99 15.39 8.66
N LEU A 26 2.25 14.12 8.33
CA LEU A 26 3.36 13.35 8.88
C LEU A 26 4.71 14.02 8.58
N TYR A 27 4.89 14.54 7.36
CA TYR A 27 6.09 15.28 6.98
C TYR A 27 6.28 16.54 7.82
N LEU A 28 5.23 17.36 7.98
CA LEU A 28 5.29 18.61 8.75
C LEU A 28 5.57 18.36 10.23
N THR A 29 5.00 17.30 10.79
CA THR A 29 5.16 16.94 12.22
C THR A 29 6.41 16.09 12.50
N ARG A 30 7.18 15.68 11.48
CA ARG A 30 8.26 14.69 11.62
C ARG A 30 9.28 15.04 12.70
N LYS A 31 9.64 16.31 12.85
CA LYS A 31 10.63 16.76 13.84
C LYS A 31 10.25 16.38 15.29
N LEU A 32 8.95 16.23 15.57
CA LEU A 32 8.43 15.95 16.90
C LEU A 32 8.67 14.50 17.35
N TRP A 33 8.57 13.54 16.42
CA TRP A 33 8.57 12.12 16.75
C TRP A 33 9.81 11.38 16.24
N LEU A 34 10.46 11.88 15.19
CA LEU A 34 11.49 11.13 14.47
C LEU A 34 12.72 10.86 15.35
N ARG A 35 13.16 11.83 16.17
CA ARG A 35 14.27 11.64 17.12
C ARG A 35 14.00 10.53 18.14
N ARG A 36 12.74 10.32 18.51
CA ARG A 36 12.36 9.25 19.46
C ARG A 36 12.37 7.90 18.75
N LEU A 37 11.81 7.84 17.54
CA LEU A 37 11.71 6.59 16.77
C LEU A 37 13.06 6.11 16.22
N SER A 38 14.03 6.99 16.00
CA SER A 38 15.35 6.60 15.48
C SER A 38 16.21 5.82 16.49
N LYS A 39 15.81 5.72 17.77
CA LYS A 39 16.52 4.91 18.80
C LYS A 39 16.46 3.41 18.54
N SER A 40 15.38 2.92 17.92
CA SER A 40 15.19 1.52 17.54
C SER A 40 14.67 1.49 16.11
N PRO A 41 15.51 1.88 15.15
CA PRO A 41 15.06 2.42 13.87
C PRO A 41 14.34 1.38 13.02
N VAL A 42 14.82 0.14 12.98
CA VAL A 42 14.21 -0.94 12.17
C VAL A 42 12.82 -1.32 12.71
N VAL A 43 12.71 -1.62 14.01
CA VAL A 43 11.44 -2.01 14.63
C VAL A 43 10.42 -0.87 14.55
N ASN A 44 10.83 0.35 14.87
CA ASN A 44 9.93 1.50 14.82
C ASN A 44 9.52 1.86 13.40
N ALA A 45 10.40 1.69 12.41
CA ALA A 45 10.06 1.86 11.00
C ALA A 45 9.03 0.83 10.54
N ILE A 46 9.16 -0.43 10.94
CA ILE A 46 8.16 -1.47 10.65
C ILE A 46 6.82 -1.11 11.27
N LEU A 47 6.79 -0.85 12.58
CA LEU A 47 5.56 -0.54 13.31
C LEU A 47 4.88 0.71 12.74
N LEU A 48 5.64 1.75 12.42
CA LEU A 48 5.10 2.99 11.86
C LEU A 48 4.50 2.78 10.47
N GLY A 49 5.18 2.03 9.59
CA GLY A 49 4.67 1.74 8.26
C GLY A 49 3.39 0.90 8.30
N SER A 50 3.38 -0.15 9.12
CA SER A 50 2.19 -1.00 9.31
C SER A 50 1.03 -0.24 9.96
N PHE A 51 1.30 0.60 10.97
CA PHE A 51 0.26 1.42 11.60
C PHE A 51 -0.33 2.43 10.61
N ASN A 52 0.50 3.07 9.79
CA ASN A 52 0.01 3.98 8.76
C ASN A 52 -0.82 3.25 7.71
N ALA A 53 -0.47 2.01 7.35
CA ALA A 53 -1.30 1.20 6.46
C ALA A 53 -2.72 1.00 7.02
N ALA A 54 -2.85 0.64 8.30
CA ALA A 54 -4.15 0.50 8.95
C ALA A 54 -4.95 1.82 8.98
N ILE A 55 -4.28 2.97 9.12
CA ILE A 55 -4.93 4.29 9.06
C ILE A 55 -5.48 4.56 7.66
N ILE A 56 -4.69 4.29 6.61
CA ILE A 56 -5.13 4.50 5.22
C ILE A 56 -6.30 3.58 4.89
N GLU A 57 -6.25 2.33 5.32
CA GLU A 57 -7.36 1.39 5.12
C GLU A 57 -8.65 1.88 5.80
N THR A 58 -8.53 2.26 7.07
CA THR A 58 -9.66 2.81 7.84
C THR A 58 -10.22 4.07 7.19
N LEU A 59 -9.35 4.92 6.63
CA LEU A 59 -9.73 6.12 5.89
C LEU A 59 -10.54 5.77 4.64
N PHE A 60 -10.08 4.82 3.82
CA PHE A 60 -10.78 4.38 2.62
C PHE A 60 -12.17 3.84 2.95
N LEU A 61 -12.28 2.95 3.95
CA LEU A 61 -13.57 2.41 4.39
C LEU A 61 -14.50 3.49 4.97
N LEU A 62 -13.96 4.46 5.71
CA LEU A 62 -14.74 5.56 6.26
C LEU A 62 -15.33 6.42 5.14
N VAL A 63 -14.51 6.78 4.15
CA VAL A 63 -14.93 7.60 3.01
C VAL A 63 -15.94 6.82 2.16
N GLU A 64 -15.72 5.53 1.91
CA GLU A 64 -16.67 4.65 1.21
C GLU A 64 -18.07 4.72 1.85
N LYS A 65 -18.13 4.62 3.18
CA LYS A 65 -19.39 4.70 3.94
C LYS A 65 -20.03 6.08 3.88
N VAL A 66 -19.25 7.16 3.87
CA VAL A 66 -19.76 8.53 3.77
C VAL A 66 -20.43 8.77 2.41
N PHE A 67 -19.85 8.23 1.33
CA PHE A 67 -20.38 8.39 -0.02
C PHE A 67 -21.39 7.32 -0.43
N GLY A 68 -21.61 6.29 0.39
CA GLY A 68 -22.51 5.18 0.07
C GLY A 68 -22.02 4.34 -1.10
N ALA A 69 -20.70 4.29 -1.33
CA ALA A 69 -20.08 3.46 -2.34
C ALA A 69 -19.91 2.02 -1.84
N SER A 70 -19.50 1.11 -2.74
CA SER A 70 -19.14 -0.26 -2.39
C SER A 70 -18.00 -0.77 -3.26
N GLY A 71 -17.11 -1.58 -2.66
CA GLY A 71 -16.05 -2.27 -3.40
C GLY A 71 -14.77 -1.43 -3.60
N VAL A 72 -14.61 -0.34 -2.85
CA VAL A 72 -13.35 0.41 -2.75
C VAL A 72 -12.51 -0.13 -1.60
N ALA A 73 -13.13 -0.41 -0.45
CA ALA A 73 -12.54 -1.23 0.61
C ALA A 73 -12.71 -2.73 0.29
N ALA A 74 -11.83 -3.57 0.83
CA ALA A 74 -11.90 -5.01 0.61
C ALA A 74 -13.14 -5.65 1.25
N HIS A 75 -13.63 -5.08 2.36
CA HIS A 75 -14.85 -5.54 3.03
C HIS A 75 -15.58 -4.43 3.81
N PRO A 76 -16.92 -4.39 3.87
CA PRO A 76 -17.67 -3.35 4.61
C PRO A 76 -17.44 -3.34 6.14
N ASN A 77 -16.90 -4.43 6.69
CA ASN A 77 -16.55 -4.56 8.10
C ASN A 77 -15.05 -4.33 8.28
N LEU A 78 -14.69 -3.31 9.07
CA LEU A 78 -13.29 -2.89 9.28
C LEU A 78 -12.37 -4.01 9.77
N LEU A 79 -12.85 -4.93 10.61
CA LEU A 79 -12.00 -6.01 11.12
C LEU A 79 -11.69 -7.03 10.03
N ILE A 80 -12.67 -7.37 9.19
CA ILE A 80 -12.49 -8.28 8.06
C ILE A 80 -11.64 -7.60 6.98
N ASP A 81 -11.88 -6.32 6.72
CA ASP A 81 -11.12 -5.48 5.81
C ASP A 81 -9.63 -5.48 6.17
N LEU A 82 -9.31 -5.11 7.41
CA LEU A 82 -7.94 -5.17 7.93
C LEU A 82 -7.38 -6.59 7.92
N LEU A 83 -8.18 -7.62 8.21
CA LEU A 83 -7.71 -9.01 8.15
C LEU A 83 -7.31 -9.41 6.72
N ILE A 84 -8.04 -8.93 5.71
CA ILE A 84 -7.76 -9.19 4.30
C ILE A 84 -6.50 -8.43 3.86
N THR A 85 -6.38 -7.13 4.18
CA THR A 85 -5.38 -6.25 3.58
C THR A 85 -4.09 -6.11 4.38
N MET A 86 -4.16 -6.11 5.72
CA MET A 86 -2.97 -5.94 6.57
C MET A 86 -1.88 -7.00 6.39
N PRO A 87 -2.15 -8.29 6.11
CA PRO A 87 -1.09 -9.27 5.85
C PRO A 87 -0.16 -8.86 4.72
N TRP A 88 -0.70 -8.29 3.63
CA TRP A 88 0.10 -7.71 2.55
C TRP A 88 0.91 -6.51 3.05
N TYR A 89 0.25 -5.52 3.65
CA TYR A 89 0.91 -4.29 4.08
C TYR A 89 2.03 -4.55 5.10
N ILE A 90 1.80 -5.42 6.09
CA ILE A 90 2.80 -5.80 7.09
C ILE A 90 3.98 -6.50 6.40
N GLY A 91 3.72 -7.49 5.56
CA GLY A 91 4.77 -8.21 4.83
C GLY A 91 5.61 -7.28 3.94
N MET A 92 4.93 -6.43 3.16
CA MET A 92 5.55 -5.45 2.28
C MET A 92 6.44 -4.49 3.07
N VAL A 93 5.93 -3.88 4.14
CA VAL A 93 6.67 -2.95 5.00
C VAL A 93 7.86 -3.65 5.66
N LEU A 94 7.69 -4.88 6.15
CA LEU A 94 8.77 -5.67 6.76
C LEU A 94 9.97 -5.84 5.81
N ILE A 95 9.71 -6.25 4.56
CA ILE A 95 10.76 -6.44 3.56
C ILE A 95 11.32 -5.08 3.12
N PHE A 96 10.44 -4.11 2.83
CA PHE A 96 10.83 -2.77 2.43
C PHE A 96 11.78 -2.13 3.46
N VAL A 97 11.44 -2.15 4.75
CA VAL A 97 12.29 -1.57 5.81
C VAL A 97 13.65 -2.26 5.87
N LYS A 98 13.70 -3.60 5.76
CA LYS A 98 14.97 -4.33 5.74
C LYS A 98 15.85 -3.92 4.56
N VAL A 99 15.26 -3.81 3.37
CA VAL A 99 15.97 -3.40 2.17
C VAL A 99 16.38 -1.92 2.25
N GLN A 100 15.49 -1.03 2.65
CA GLN A 100 15.76 0.40 2.77
C GLN A 100 16.81 0.70 3.83
N ASN A 101 16.85 -0.07 4.92
CA ASN A 101 17.88 0.01 5.95
C ASN A 101 19.26 -0.43 5.43
N GLN A 102 19.35 -1.19 4.34
CA GLN A 102 20.63 -1.59 3.73
C GLN A 102 21.02 -0.68 2.57
N GLU A 103 20.07 -0.36 1.68
CA GLU A 103 20.35 0.20 0.36
C GLU A 103 20.15 1.73 0.27
N ARG A 104 19.39 2.34 1.19
CA ARG A 104 19.17 3.79 1.28
C ARG A 104 18.71 4.44 -0.04
N PHE A 105 17.54 4.04 -0.53
CA PHE A 105 16.96 4.69 -1.69
C PHE A 105 16.57 6.15 -1.39
N PRO A 106 16.75 7.07 -2.35
CA PRO A 106 16.28 8.44 -2.21
C PRO A 106 14.75 8.47 -2.09
N LEU A 107 14.20 9.46 -1.38
CA LEU A 107 12.78 9.55 -1.07
C LEU A 107 11.87 9.52 -2.32
N GLY A 108 12.30 10.14 -3.42
CA GLY A 108 11.57 10.07 -4.69
C GLY A 108 11.47 8.65 -5.25
N ALA A 109 12.55 7.86 -5.13
CA ALA A 109 12.51 6.45 -5.49
C ALA A 109 11.64 5.63 -4.53
N VAL A 110 11.65 5.96 -3.23
CA VAL A 110 10.76 5.31 -2.24
C VAL A 110 9.29 5.53 -2.58
N LEU A 111 8.90 6.74 -3.01
CA LEU A 111 7.54 7.03 -3.47
C LEU A 111 7.15 6.20 -4.71
N LEU A 112 8.02 6.16 -5.71
CA LEU A 112 7.78 5.37 -6.91
C LEU A 112 7.70 3.86 -6.61
N LEU A 113 8.53 3.37 -5.68
CA LEU A 113 8.47 1.99 -5.21
C LEU A 113 7.15 1.70 -4.48
N GLY A 114 6.66 2.64 -3.66
CA GLY A 114 5.33 2.53 -3.04
C GLY A 114 4.23 2.32 -4.08
N ALA A 115 4.22 3.12 -5.15
CA ALA A 115 3.28 2.95 -6.25
C ALA A 115 3.44 1.61 -7.00
N VAL A 116 4.68 1.11 -7.15
CA VAL A 116 4.93 -0.22 -7.72
C VAL A 116 4.37 -1.33 -6.82
N TYR A 117 4.52 -1.21 -5.50
CA TYR A 117 4.00 -2.20 -4.56
C TYR A 117 2.47 -2.26 -4.61
N GLU A 118 1.81 -1.11 -4.61
CA GLU A 118 0.35 -1.03 -4.75
C GLU A 118 -0.14 -1.52 -6.10
N MET A 119 0.56 -1.17 -7.20
CA MET A 119 0.26 -1.72 -8.52
C MET A 119 0.34 -3.25 -8.52
N GLY A 120 1.27 -3.82 -7.74
CA GLY A 120 1.36 -5.27 -7.55
C GLY A 120 0.15 -5.85 -6.83
N ALA A 121 -0.26 -5.24 -5.72
CA ALA A 121 -1.39 -5.72 -4.92
C ALA A 121 -2.74 -5.39 -5.57
N ASP A 122 -3.18 -4.14 -5.54
CA ASP A 122 -4.51 -3.77 -6.02
C ASP A 122 -4.60 -3.81 -7.54
N GLY A 123 -3.54 -3.40 -8.25
CA GLY A 123 -3.53 -3.43 -9.72
C GLY A 123 -3.56 -4.86 -10.28
N ILE A 124 -2.53 -5.66 -9.97
CA ILE A 124 -2.35 -7.00 -10.55
C ILE A 124 -3.15 -8.05 -9.78
N VAL A 125 -3.04 -8.13 -8.46
CA VAL A 125 -3.76 -9.16 -7.69
C VAL A 125 -5.26 -8.83 -7.67
N GLY A 126 -5.63 -7.64 -7.21
CA GLY A 126 -7.02 -7.20 -7.10
C GLY A 126 -7.71 -6.97 -8.45
N GLY A 127 -7.03 -6.35 -9.41
CA GLY A 127 -7.62 -5.96 -10.70
C GLY A 127 -7.52 -7.00 -11.83
N VAL A 128 -6.65 -8.00 -11.72
CA VAL A 128 -6.42 -8.98 -12.79
C VAL A 128 -6.54 -10.42 -12.31
N ILE A 129 -5.77 -10.82 -11.29
CA ILE A 129 -5.70 -12.23 -10.86
C ILE A 129 -7.01 -12.66 -10.19
N MET A 130 -7.49 -11.92 -9.19
CA MET A 130 -8.69 -12.29 -8.46
C MET A 130 -9.96 -12.29 -9.34
N PRO A 131 -10.20 -11.28 -10.20
CA PRO A 131 -11.33 -11.30 -11.13
C PRO A 131 -11.28 -12.48 -12.10
N ALA A 132 -10.10 -12.81 -12.63
CA ALA A 132 -9.93 -13.96 -13.53
C ALA A 132 -10.25 -15.28 -12.84
N ILE A 133 -9.83 -15.47 -11.57
CA ILE A 133 -10.15 -16.66 -10.77
C ILE A 133 -11.66 -16.73 -10.49
N MET A 134 -12.32 -15.60 -10.27
CA MET A 134 -13.76 -15.51 -10.03
C MET A 134 -14.62 -15.62 -11.31
N GLY A 135 -14.00 -15.79 -12.47
CA GLY A 135 -14.71 -15.87 -13.75
C GLY A 135 -15.23 -14.52 -14.27
N THR A 136 -14.76 -13.41 -13.72
CA THR A 136 -15.06 -12.07 -14.23
C THR A 136 -14.14 -11.76 -15.42
N PRO A 137 -14.67 -11.29 -16.56
CA PRO A 137 -13.85 -10.96 -17.72
C PRO A 137 -12.88 -9.82 -17.41
N VAL A 138 -11.60 -10.01 -17.70
CA VAL A 138 -10.54 -8.99 -17.52
C VAL A 138 -10.13 -8.41 -18.86
N ASN A 139 -10.23 -7.09 -19.01
CA ASN A 139 -9.72 -6.39 -20.19
C ASN A 139 -8.23 -6.07 -20.02
N HIS A 140 -7.36 -7.00 -20.44
CA HIS A 140 -5.91 -6.86 -20.31
C HIS A 140 -5.34 -5.66 -21.08
N ILE A 141 -5.92 -5.30 -22.23
CA ILE A 141 -5.44 -4.16 -23.03
C ILE A 141 -5.71 -2.86 -22.29
N GLU A 142 -6.93 -2.70 -21.78
CA GLU A 142 -7.30 -1.55 -20.98
C GLU A 142 -6.46 -1.44 -19.71
N PHE A 143 -6.22 -2.56 -19.01
CA PHE A 143 -5.31 -2.58 -17.86
C PHE A 143 -3.89 -2.13 -18.25
N LEU A 144 -3.31 -2.68 -19.31
CA LEU A 144 -1.95 -2.33 -19.75
C LEU A 144 -1.79 -0.85 -20.14
N ILE A 145 -2.85 -0.23 -20.64
CA ILE A 145 -2.86 1.18 -21.03
C ILE A 145 -3.14 2.09 -19.83
N LEU A 146 -4.23 1.83 -19.10
CA LEU A 146 -4.69 2.72 -18.03
C LEU A 146 -3.84 2.58 -16.77
N ALA A 147 -3.35 1.40 -16.43
CA ALA A 147 -2.56 1.21 -15.21
C ALA A 147 -1.34 2.16 -15.13
N PRO A 148 -0.46 2.27 -16.15
CA PRO A 148 0.66 3.21 -16.10
C PRO A 148 0.25 4.67 -16.31
N LEU A 149 -0.82 4.94 -17.06
CA LEU A 149 -1.23 6.30 -17.40
C LEU A 149 -2.03 6.99 -16.29
N THR A 150 -2.79 6.24 -15.49
CA THR A 150 -3.71 6.80 -14.49
C THR A 150 -3.50 6.20 -13.12
N ALA A 151 -3.62 4.88 -12.97
CA ALA A 151 -3.63 4.23 -11.64
C ALA A 151 -2.29 4.36 -10.91
N PHE A 152 -1.17 4.17 -11.63
CA PHE A 152 0.18 4.24 -11.05
C PHE A 152 0.43 5.55 -10.29
N TRP A 153 0.00 6.68 -10.86
CA TRP A 153 0.21 7.99 -10.24
C TRP A 153 -0.66 8.20 -8.99
N GLN A 154 -1.84 7.60 -8.96
CA GLN A 154 -2.76 7.63 -7.83
C GLN A 154 -2.26 6.78 -6.66
N PHE A 155 -1.50 5.72 -6.94
CA PHE A 155 -0.93 4.86 -5.91
C PHE A 155 0.20 5.54 -5.11
N ILE A 156 0.85 6.57 -5.68
CA ILE A 156 1.87 7.34 -4.98
C ILE A 156 1.33 7.92 -3.66
N PRO A 157 0.29 8.78 -3.65
CA PRO A 157 -0.24 9.34 -2.41
C PRO A 157 -0.82 8.26 -1.48
N VAL A 158 -1.42 7.18 -2.00
CA VAL A 158 -1.99 6.09 -1.18
C VAL A 158 -0.92 5.40 -0.33
N TYR A 159 0.18 4.96 -0.95
CA TYR A 159 1.24 4.25 -0.23
C TYR A 159 2.27 5.17 0.44
N SER A 160 2.24 6.47 0.15
CA SER A 160 3.26 7.41 0.60
C SER A 160 3.46 7.40 2.13
N SER A 161 2.38 7.29 2.92
CA SER A 161 2.43 7.23 4.39
C SER A 161 2.97 5.90 4.92
N MET A 162 2.90 4.83 4.12
CA MET A 162 3.39 3.51 4.50
C MET A 162 4.89 3.36 4.27
N VAL A 163 5.46 4.07 3.28
CA VAL A 163 6.87 3.90 2.87
C VAL A 163 7.78 5.07 3.25
N LEU A 164 7.30 6.32 3.23
CA LEU A 164 8.13 7.49 3.53
C LEU A 164 8.47 7.64 5.02
N PRO A 165 7.52 7.57 5.96
CA PRO A 165 7.83 7.70 7.38
C PRO A 165 8.84 6.65 7.88
N PRO A 166 8.74 5.36 7.50
CA PRO A 166 9.80 4.39 7.77
C PRO A 166 11.15 4.80 7.18
N ALA A 167 11.18 5.29 5.93
CA ALA A 167 12.42 5.76 5.31
C ALA A 167 13.05 6.93 6.09
N TRP A 168 12.26 7.90 6.56
CA TRP A 168 12.73 9.03 7.37
C TRP A 168 13.32 8.58 8.71
N VAL A 169 12.65 7.64 9.40
CA VAL A 169 13.14 7.05 10.66
C VAL A 169 14.51 6.43 10.45
N LEU A 170 14.63 5.60 9.41
CA LEU A 170 15.89 4.95 9.11
C LEU A 170 16.94 6.00 8.76
N GLU A 171 16.64 7.00 7.92
CA GLU A 171 17.61 8.01 7.44
C GLU A 171 18.25 8.78 8.60
N THR A 172 17.45 9.11 9.62
CA THR A 172 17.95 9.83 10.80
C THR A 172 18.74 8.94 11.76
N ALA A 173 18.61 7.62 11.66
CA ALA A 173 19.35 6.68 12.50
C ALA A 173 20.86 6.60 12.18
N GLY A 174 21.29 7.23 11.09
CA GLY A 174 22.70 7.32 10.71
C GLY A 174 23.05 6.57 9.42
N PRO A 175 24.30 6.75 8.93
CA PRO A 175 24.77 6.15 7.69
C PRO A 175 24.81 4.63 7.78
N VAL A 176 24.68 3.96 6.63
CA VAL A 176 24.77 2.50 6.52
C VAL A 176 26.01 2.15 5.72
N GLU A 177 26.71 1.11 6.16
CA GLU A 177 27.85 0.55 5.44
C GLU A 177 27.39 -0.15 4.15
N ARG A 178 27.90 0.34 3.02
CA ARG A 178 27.94 -0.25 1.67
C ARG A 178 26.65 -0.20 0.83
N ALA A 179 26.66 0.67 -0.20
CA ALA A 179 25.83 0.52 -1.38
C ALA A 179 26.37 -0.62 -2.28
N GLY A 180 25.62 -1.71 -2.44
CA GLY A 180 26.02 -2.86 -3.26
C GLY A 180 25.59 -2.74 -4.73
N LYS A 181 26.33 -3.40 -5.65
CA LYS A 181 26.02 -3.44 -7.10
C LYS A 181 24.61 -3.97 -7.46
N LYS A 182 23.91 -4.64 -6.55
CA LYS A 182 22.55 -5.21 -6.76
C LYS A 182 21.41 -4.38 -6.14
N ARG A 183 21.66 -3.11 -5.82
CA ARG A 183 20.74 -2.18 -5.14
C ARG A 183 19.29 -2.28 -5.62
N TRP A 184 19.06 -2.05 -6.92
CA TRP A 184 17.70 -1.97 -7.47
C TRP A 184 16.95 -3.30 -7.54
N ARG A 185 17.63 -4.44 -7.72
CA ARG A 185 16.95 -5.75 -7.73
C ARG A 185 16.31 -6.05 -6.37
N ARG A 186 16.95 -5.62 -5.28
CA ARG A 186 16.44 -5.82 -3.93
C ARG A 186 15.22 -4.95 -3.63
N ALA A 187 15.07 -3.81 -4.30
CA ALA A 187 13.91 -2.93 -4.16
C ALA A 187 12.59 -3.63 -4.51
N PHE A 188 12.62 -4.63 -5.38
CA PHE A 188 11.45 -5.38 -5.83
C PHE A 188 11.18 -6.64 -5.00
N LEU A 189 11.98 -6.94 -3.97
CA LEU A 189 11.74 -8.10 -3.09
C LEU A 189 10.36 -8.12 -2.44
N PRO A 190 9.75 -6.99 -2.02
CA PRO A 190 8.39 -7.00 -1.50
C PRO A 190 7.36 -7.60 -2.47
N LEU A 191 7.55 -7.47 -3.79
CA LEU A 191 6.64 -8.03 -4.78
C LEU A 191 6.62 -9.57 -4.79
N LEU A 192 7.68 -10.23 -4.28
CA LEU A 192 7.67 -11.68 -4.15
C LEU A 192 6.62 -12.16 -3.15
N LEU A 193 6.18 -11.30 -2.22
CA LEU A 193 5.09 -11.61 -1.29
C LEU A 193 3.72 -11.67 -1.96
N LEU A 194 3.57 -11.17 -3.20
CA LEU A 194 2.31 -11.28 -3.92
C LEU A 194 1.90 -12.75 -4.13
N ILE A 195 2.86 -13.66 -4.29
CA ILE A 195 2.56 -15.09 -4.46
C ILE A 195 1.88 -15.69 -3.22
N PRO A 196 2.50 -15.67 -2.02
CA PRO A 196 1.84 -16.18 -0.82
C PRO A 196 0.62 -15.35 -0.42
N PHE A 197 0.60 -14.04 -0.73
CA PHE A 197 -0.56 -13.20 -0.46
C PHE A 197 -1.77 -13.56 -1.33
N SER A 198 -1.59 -13.82 -2.62
CA SER A 198 -2.68 -14.29 -3.49
C SER A 198 -3.25 -15.63 -3.02
N LEU A 199 -2.39 -16.57 -2.59
CA LEU A 199 -2.85 -17.83 -1.99
C LEU A 199 -3.66 -17.59 -0.71
N TYR A 200 -3.18 -16.68 0.15
CA TYR A 200 -3.90 -16.27 1.34
C TYR A 200 -5.28 -15.69 1.01
N LEU A 201 -5.37 -14.77 0.04
CA LEU A 201 -6.63 -14.17 -0.40
C LEU A 201 -7.61 -15.23 -0.90
N ILE A 202 -7.17 -16.16 -1.75
CA ILE A 202 -8.01 -17.26 -2.24
C ILE A 202 -8.59 -18.05 -1.05
N LEU A 203 -7.76 -18.42 -0.07
CA LEU A 203 -8.20 -19.18 1.10
C LEU A 203 -9.19 -18.38 1.96
N VAL A 204 -8.93 -17.09 2.18
CA VAL A 204 -9.83 -16.22 2.95
C VAL A 204 -11.17 -16.06 2.24
N MET A 205 -11.18 -15.88 0.92
CA MET A 205 -12.42 -15.74 0.17
C MET A 205 -13.23 -17.03 0.14
N LEU A 206 -12.58 -18.19 0.02
CA LEU A 206 -13.24 -19.49 0.17
C LEU A 206 -13.84 -19.66 1.58
N ALA A 207 -13.11 -19.25 2.63
CA ALA A 207 -13.63 -19.27 3.99
C ALA A 207 -14.85 -18.35 4.14
N ILE A 208 -14.78 -17.09 3.69
CA ILE A 208 -15.90 -16.14 3.77
C ILE A 208 -17.12 -16.67 3.02
N SER A 209 -16.93 -17.24 1.83
CA SER A 209 -18.03 -17.82 1.05
C SER A 209 -18.67 -19.07 1.68
N SER A 210 -17.93 -19.83 2.49
CA SER A 210 -18.44 -21.06 3.14
C SER A 210 -19.11 -20.79 4.49
N PHE A 211 -18.76 -19.69 5.16
CA PHE A 211 -19.38 -19.27 6.42
C PHE A 211 -20.48 -18.19 6.26
N GLY A 212 -20.59 -17.57 5.07
CA GLY A 212 -21.54 -16.51 4.76
C GLY A 212 -22.79 -16.95 3.98
N GLY A 213 -23.10 -18.26 3.96
CA GLY A 213 -24.30 -18.84 3.36
C GLY A 213 -25.41 -19.11 4.36
#